data_AF-A0AAI8BHJ9-F1
#
_entry.id   AF-A0AAI8BHJ9-F1
#
_cell.length_a   1.000
_cell.length_b   1.000
_cell.length_c   1.000
_cell.angle_alpha   90.00
_cell.angle_beta   90.00
_cell.angle_gamma   90.00
#
_symmetry.space_group_name_H-M   'P 1'
#
loop_
_entity.id
_entity.type
_entity.pdbx_description
1 polymer ?
#
loop_
_entity_poly.entity_id
_entity_poly.type
_entity_poly.pdbx_seq_one_letter_code
_entity_poly.pdbx_strand_id
1 'polypeptide(L)'
;MVKNALTSQDFNLPLAGPANKQGRLIADHINGYKVVNKGYIGSSIIQIFNYTGAATGLNEAWIKFHNLDIDYEVAYTAPFNRVSIMPNAVNVFTKILFEKNIGKLLGAQVIGRGIVDKRADVFATAIKAGMTVEDLQDLELCYAPPYSTGKDIVNHTGYVANNLLKGDFKQVAFTKVEELLAQNAQIIDVREIGETRRGMLTNAKNIPLSEIITRLAEIDKNQPVYVHCQTGQRSYNVVLMLQQHGYDAYNIAGGYIMISHYYDTIAHMTGKKISFTR
;
A
#
# COMPACT_ATOMS: atom_id res chain seq x y z
N MET A 1 -15.45 -26.21 -4.67
CA MET A 1 -14.46 -25.52 -3.81
C MET A 1 -13.06 -25.75 -4.37
N VAL A 2 -12.13 -24.84 -4.08
CA VAL A 2 -10.71 -24.96 -4.44
C VAL A 2 -9.83 -24.66 -3.24
N LYS A 3 -8.56 -25.10 -3.25
CA LYS A 3 -7.60 -24.81 -2.19
C LYS A 3 -6.99 -23.42 -2.34
N ASN A 4 -6.94 -22.65 -1.25
CA ASN A 4 -6.18 -21.42 -1.16
C ASN A 4 -4.67 -21.76 -1.09
N ALA A 5 -3.86 -21.14 -1.95
CA ALA A 5 -2.44 -21.49 -2.05
C ALA A 5 -1.60 -21.05 -0.83
N LEU A 6 -2.09 -20.08 -0.05
CA LEU A 6 -1.37 -19.52 1.10
C LEU A 6 -1.80 -20.17 2.41
N THR A 7 -3.08 -20.52 2.54
CA THR A 7 -3.65 -21.04 3.81
C THR A 7 -4.02 -22.51 3.75
N SER A 8 -4.02 -23.14 2.56
CA SER A 8 -4.52 -24.50 2.31
C SER A 8 -5.99 -24.75 2.69
N GLN A 9 -6.74 -23.70 3.05
CA GLN A 9 -8.17 -23.78 3.32
C GLN A 9 -8.95 -23.93 2.02
N ASP A 10 -10.08 -24.64 2.07
CA ASP A 10 -11.02 -24.71 0.97
C ASP A 10 -11.86 -23.43 0.90
N PHE A 11 -12.07 -22.91 -0.31
CA PHE A 11 -12.92 -21.75 -0.53
C PHE A 11 -13.63 -21.80 -1.88
N ASN A 12 -14.69 -21.00 -1.99
CA ASN A 12 -15.39 -20.78 -3.24
C ASN A 12 -14.69 -19.67 -4.03
N LEU A 13 -14.21 -20.02 -5.22
CA LEU A 13 -13.58 -19.08 -6.15
C LEU A 13 -14.23 -19.16 -7.53
N PRO A 14 -15.34 -18.44 -7.76
CA PRO A 14 -16.06 -18.46 -9.03
C PRO A 14 -15.37 -17.56 -10.07
N LEU A 15 -14.15 -17.93 -10.49
CA LEU A 15 -13.38 -17.20 -11.50
C LEU A 15 -13.01 -18.08 -12.69
N ALA A 16 -13.05 -17.48 -13.89
CA ALA A 16 -12.79 -18.18 -15.14
C ALA A 16 -11.35 -18.74 -15.24
N GLY A 17 -10.34 -18.00 -14.76
CA GLY A 17 -8.94 -18.43 -14.80
C GLY A 17 -8.69 -19.76 -14.08
N PRO A 18 -9.04 -19.88 -12.78
CA PRO A 18 -9.04 -21.16 -12.06
C PRO A 18 -9.82 -22.26 -12.77
N ALA A 19 -11.05 -22.00 -13.23
CA ALA A 19 -11.89 -23.01 -13.88
C ALA A 19 -11.24 -23.58 -15.16
N ASN A 20 -10.68 -22.73 -16.03
CA ASN A 20 -9.98 -23.17 -17.24
C ASN A 20 -8.72 -23.98 -16.90
N LYS A 21 -7.95 -23.55 -15.90
CA LYS A 21 -6.78 -24.30 -15.42
C LYS A 21 -7.18 -25.68 -14.87
N GLN A 22 -8.28 -25.77 -14.12
CA GLN A 22 -8.79 -27.05 -13.64
C GLN A 22 -9.20 -27.97 -14.78
N GLY A 23 -9.91 -27.47 -15.79
CA GLY A 23 -10.27 -28.25 -16.98
C GLY A 23 -9.03 -28.86 -17.66
N ARG A 24 -7.97 -28.06 -17.84
CA ARG A 24 -6.69 -28.56 -18.36
C ARG A 24 -6.07 -29.64 -17.45
N LEU A 25 -5.99 -29.38 -16.15
CA LEU A 25 -5.43 -30.34 -15.19
C LEU A 25 -6.22 -31.67 -15.17
N ILE A 26 -7.55 -31.61 -15.31
CA ILE A 26 -8.38 -32.82 -15.39
C ILE A 26 -8.08 -33.59 -16.68
N ALA A 27 -7.94 -32.90 -17.82
CA ALA A 27 -7.58 -33.56 -19.08
C ALA A 27 -6.22 -34.26 -18.97
N ASP A 28 -5.22 -33.61 -18.38
CA ASP A 28 -3.89 -34.20 -18.15
C ASP A 28 -4.01 -35.44 -17.22
N HIS A 29 -4.81 -35.36 -16.16
CA HIS A 29 -5.04 -36.47 -15.23
C HIS A 29 -5.69 -37.69 -15.89
N ILE A 30 -6.73 -37.46 -16.72
CA ILE A 30 -7.42 -38.52 -17.48
C ILE A 30 -6.45 -39.24 -18.42
N ASN A 31 -5.46 -38.53 -18.97
CA ASN A 31 -4.45 -39.08 -19.88
C ASN A 31 -3.24 -39.69 -19.13
N GLY A 32 -3.33 -39.89 -17.82
CA GLY A 32 -2.27 -40.55 -17.02
C GLY A 32 -1.07 -39.67 -16.71
N TYR A 33 -1.11 -38.36 -17.02
CA TYR A 33 -0.04 -37.44 -16.64
C TYR A 33 -0.10 -37.10 -15.15
N LYS A 34 1.08 -36.84 -14.55
CA LYS A 34 1.17 -36.32 -13.19
C LYS A 34 0.66 -34.89 -13.13
N VAL A 35 -0.33 -34.64 -12.28
CA VAL A 35 -0.97 -33.33 -12.11
C VAL A 35 -0.67 -32.79 -10.72
N VAL A 36 -0.25 -31.52 -10.65
CA VAL A 36 0.02 -30.83 -9.39
C VAL A 36 -0.78 -29.53 -9.34
N ASN A 37 -1.81 -29.49 -8.49
CA ASN A 37 -2.54 -28.27 -8.20
C ASN A 37 -1.94 -27.57 -6.98
N LYS A 38 -1.23 -26.45 -7.21
CA LYS A 38 -0.61 -25.65 -6.15
C LYS A 38 -1.57 -24.65 -5.48
N GLY A 39 -2.88 -24.85 -5.63
CA GLY A 39 -3.91 -23.94 -5.13
C GLY A 39 -3.97 -22.58 -5.85
N TYR A 40 -4.92 -21.76 -5.43
CA TYR A 40 -5.23 -20.46 -6.03
C TYR A 40 -5.11 -19.31 -5.01
N ILE A 41 -4.81 -18.11 -5.50
CA ILE A 41 -4.68 -16.90 -4.67
C ILE A 41 -5.77 -15.86 -4.96
N GLY A 42 -6.80 -16.21 -5.73
CA GLY A 42 -7.94 -15.34 -5.95
C GLY A 42 -7.64 -14.03 -6.70
N SER A 43 -6.61 -14.01 -7.56
CA SER A 43 -6.34 -12.83 -8.40
C SER A 43 -7.58 -12.43 -9.20
N SER A 44 -8.01 -11.18 -9.02
CA SER A 44 -9.18 -10.61 -9.66
C SER A 44 -8.96 -9.14 -9.97
N ILE A 45 -9.66 -8.64 -10.99
CA ILE A 45 -9.55 -7.28 -11.48
C ILE A 45 -10.93 -6.82 -11.97
N ILE A 46 -11.24 -5.55 -11.75
CA ILE A 46 -12.50 -4.93 -12.13
C ILE A 46 -12.27 -3.50 -12.64
N GLN A 47 -13.02 -3.11 -13.65
CA GLN A 47 -13.09 -1.72 -14.11
C GLN A 47 -14.27 -1.02 -13.45
N ILE A 48 -14.03 0.18 -12.92
CA ILE A 48 -15.01 1.03 -12.24
C ILE A 48 -14.91 2.42 -12.86
N PHE A 49 -15.77 2.71 -13.83
CA PHE A 49 -15.66 3.92 -14.66
C PHE A 49 -14.25 4.04 -15.28
N ASN A 50 -13.50 5.08 -14.91
CA ASN A 50 -12.13 5.32 -15.35
C ASN A 50 -11.06 4.81 -14.36
N TYR A 51 -11.45 4.07 -13.32
CA TYR A 51 -10.54 3.38 -12.42
C TYR A 51 -10.48 1.89 -12.76
N THR A 52 -9.32 1.30 -12.49
CA THR A 52 -9.14 -0.14 -12.43
C THR A 52 -8.76 -0.50 -11.00
N GLY A 53 -9.41 -1.52 -10.44
CA GLY A 53 -9.08 -2.09 -9.14
C GLY A 53 -8.74 -3.57 -9.28
N ALA A 54 -7.67 -4.00 -8.63
CA ALA A 54 -7.22 -5.39 -8.65
C ALA A 54 -6.83 -5.85 -7.25
N ALA A 55 -7.04 -7.13 -6.97
CA ALA A 55 -6.66 -7.77 -5.72
C ALA A 55 -6.14 -9.18 -5.98
N THR A 56 -5.14 -9.59 -5.20
CA THR A 56 -4.55 -10.92 -5.27
C THR A 56 -3.99 -11.33 -3.90
N GLY A 57 -4.07 -12.62 -3.55
CA GLY A 57 -3.68 -13.12 -2.25
C GLY A 57 -4.69 -12.80 -1.14
N LEU A 58 -4.19 -12.71 0.09
CA LEU A 58 -4.99 -12.42 1.27
C LEU A 58 -5.26 -10.92 1.44
N ASN A 59 -6.34 -10.60 2.13
CA ASN A 59 -6.60 -9.28 2.66
C ASN A 59 -6.90 -9.37 4.16
N GLU A 60 -6.88 -8.25 4.85
CA GLU A 60 -7.05 -8.20 6.31
C GLU A 60 -8.41 -8.75 6.75
N ALA A 61 -9.46 -8.48 5.96
CA ALA A 61 -10.80 -8.99 6.24
C ALA A 61 -10.86 -10.53 6.15
N TRP A 62 -10.15 -11.13 5.19
CA TRP A 62 -10.03 -12.58 5.05
C TRP A 62 -9.34 -13.21 6.25
N ILE A 63 -8.17 -12.66 6.63
CA ILE A 63 -7.40 -13.12 7.80
C ILE A 63 -8.26 -13.09 9.05
N LYS A 64 -8.95 -11.96 9.29
CA LYS A 64 -9.85 -11.79 10.43
C LYS A 64 -11.06 -12.73 10.38
N PHE A 65 -11.75 -12.82 9.24
CA PHE A 65 -12.96 -13.63 9.10
C PHE A 65 -12.68 -15.13 9.31
N HIS A 66 -11.54 -15.61 8.83
CA HIS A 66 -11.12 -17.01 8.96
C HIS A 66 -10.32 -17.30 10.25
N ASN A 67 -10.17 -16.31 11.14
CA ASN A 67 -9.39 -16.41 12.38
C ASN A 67 -8.00 -17.03 12.16
N LEU A 68 -7.30 -16.54 11.13
CA LEU A 68 -5.97 -17.04 10.80
C LEU A 68 -4.95 -16.44 11.75
N ASP A 69 -4.13 -17.29 12.35
CA ASP A 69 -2.98 -16.90 13.16
C ASP A 69 -1.81 -16.50 12.26
N ILE A 70 -1.89 -15.29 11.70
CA ILE A 70 -0.88 -14.71 10.82
C ILE A 70 -0.52 -13.34 11.38
N ASP A 71 0.71 -13.19 11.88
CA ASP A 71 1.25 -11.89 12.23
C ASP A 71 1.75 -11.16 10.97
N TYR A 72 1.00 -10.14 10.57
CA TYR A 72 1.25 -9.41 9.34
C TYR A 72 1.41 -7.91 9.58
N GLU A 73 2.07 -7.26 8.62
CA GLU A 73 2.16 -5.81 8.51
C GLU A 73 1.67 -5.36 7.12
N VAL A 74 1.31 -4.07 7.00
CA VAL A 74 0.77 -3.48 5.80
C VAL A 74 1.64 -2.32 5.32
N ALA A 75 2.03 -2.36 4.04
CA ALA A 75 2.67 -1.22 3.38
C ALA A 75 1.70 -0.55 2.40
N TYR A 76 1.66 0.78 2.44
CA TYR A 76 0.86 1.62 1.55
C TYR A 76 1.76 2.54 0.73
N THR A 77 1.57 2.55 -0.58
CA THR A 77 2.33 3.43 -1.48
C THR A 77 1.44 3.96 -2.59
N ALA A 78 1.66 5.21 -3.02
CA ALA A 78 0.97 5.80 -4.17
C ALA A 78 1.97 6.45 -5.15
N PRO A 79 2.96 5.72 -5.69
CA PRO A 79 3.89 6.26 -6.69
C PRO A 79 3.18 6.49 -8.04
N PHE A 80 3.83 7.24 -8.93
CA PHE A 80 3.36 7.38 -10.31
C PHE A 80 3.51 6.07 -11.09
N ASN A 81 2.56 5.78 -11.98
CA ASN A 81 2.59 4.61 -12.86
C ASN A 81 3.70 4.63 -13.93
N ARG A 82 4.26 5.81 -14.21
CA ARG A 82 5.31 6.10 -15.19
C ARG A 82 6.05 7.36 -14.77
N VAL A 83 7.14 7.72 -15.45
CA VAL A 83 7.88 8.96 -15.14
C VAL A 83 6.94 10.17 -15.20
N SER A 84 7.02 11.05 -14.20
CA SER A 84 6.04 12.13 -13.95
C SER A 84 5.88 13.13 -15.09
N ILE A 85 6.92 13.33 -15.92
CA ILE A 85 6.88 14.24 -17.08
C ILE A 85 6.13 13.64 -18.28
N MET A 86 5.81 12.34 -18.25
CA MET A 86 5.13 11.67 -19.36
C MET A 86 3.63 11.94 -19.35
N PRO A 87 2.97 12.01 -20.52
CA PRO A 87 1.53 12.09 -20.60
C PRO A 87 0.84 10.98 -19.82
N ASN A 88 -0.26 11.33 -19.14
CA ASN A 88 -1.07 10.41 -18.33
C ASN A 88 -0.31 9.77 -17.15
N ALA A 89 0.76 10.40 -16.66
CA ALA A 89 1.37 10.03 -15.40
C ALA A 89 0.38 10.30 -14.26
N VAL A 90 0.00 9.23 -13.56
CA VAL A 90 -0.97 9.28 -12.46
C VAL A 90 -0.52 8.35 -11.33
N ASN A 91 -0.89 8.69 -10.10
CA ASN A 91 -0.64 7.83 -8.96
C ASN A 91 -1.43 6.52 -9.08
N VAL A 92 -0.82 5.42 -8.65
CA VAL A 92 -1.47 4.12 -8.49
C VAL A 92 -1.31 3.71 -7.03
N PHE A 93 -2.45 3.59 -6.36
CA PHE A 93 -2.54 3.29 -4.95
C PHE A 93 -2.36 1.79 -4.76
N THR A 94 -1.36 1.43 -3.96
CA THR A 94 -0.97 0.05 -3.72
C THR A 94 -0.95 -0.19 -2.22
N LYS A 95 -1.56 -1.29 -1.82
CA LYS A 95 -1.51 -1.84 -0.47
C LYS A 95 -1.02 -3.28 -0.58
N ILE A 96 -0.01 -3.65 0.19
CA ILE A 96 0.41 -5.05 0.33
C ILE A 96 0.36 -5.50 1.77
N LEU A 97 0.18 -6.81 1.96
CA LEU A 97 0.26 -7.49 3.24
C LEU A 97 1.47 -8.43 3.21
N PHE A 98 2.23 -8.47 4.29
CA PHE A 98 3.39 -9.36 4.42
C PHE A 98 3.56 -9.86 5.84
N GLU A 99 4.13 -11.06 6.02
CA GLU A 99 4.43 -11.62 7.34
C GLU A 99 5.55 -10.83 8.04
N LYS A 100 5.39 -10.51 9.33
CA LYS A 100 6.41 -9.76 10.09
C LYS A 100 7.69 -10.54 10.38
N ASN A 101 7.64 -11.86 10.33
CA ASN A 101 8.81 -12.70 10.63
C ASN A 101 9.81 -12.68 9.47
N ILE A 102 9.39 -13.20 8.31
CA ILE A 102 10.27 -13.42 7.15
C ILE A 102 9.95 -12.50 5.97
N GLY A 103 9.01 -11.57 6.12
CA GLY A 103 8.64 -10.65 5.04
C GLY A 103 7.89 -11.30 3.87
N LYS A 104 7.38 -12.52 4.02
CA LYS A 104 6.67 -13.24 2.94
C LYS A 104 5.47 -12.44 2.47
N LEU A 105 5.35 -12.24 1.15
CA LEU A 105 4.24 -11.50 0.57
C LEU A 105 2.94 -12.33 0.62
N LEU A 106 1.91 -11.81 1.30
CA LEU A 106 0.65 -12.48 1.53
C LEU A 106 -0.46 -12.01 0.59
N GLY A 107 -0.42 -10.75 0.18
CA GLY A 107 -1.47 -10.19 -0.67
C GLY A 107 -1.17 -8.79 -1.14
N ALA A 108 -1.87 -8.38 -2.19
CA ALA A 108 -1.77 -7.06 -2.78
C ALA A 108 -3.15 -6.57 -3.24
N GLN A 109 -3.42 -5.29 -3.03
CA GLN A 109 -4.54 -4.55 -3.59
C GLN A 109 -3.98 -3.32 -4.31
N VAL A 110 -4.40 -3.14 -5.57
CA VAL A 110 -3.91 -2.06 -6.43
C VAL A 110 -5.12 -1.37 -7.06
N ILE A 111 -5.19 -0.04 -6.98
CA ILE A 111 -6.26 0.75 -7.58
C ILE A 111 -5.72 2.04 -8.17
N GLY A 112 -6.26 2.47 -9.30
CA GLY A 112 -5.90 3.73 -9.92
C GLY A 112 -6.46 3.89 -11.33
N ARG A 113 -6.22 5.08 -11.92
CA ARG A 113 -6.53 5.38 -13.34
C ARG A 113 -5.37 4.99 -14.27
N GLY A 114 -4.25 4.57 -13.69
CA GLY A 114 -3.03 4.23 -14.41
C GLY A 114 -2.97 2.75 -14.78
N ILE A 115 -1.75 2.24 -14.91
CA ILE A 115 -1.49 0.84 -15.28
C ILE A 115 -1.54 0.00 -13.99
N VAL A 116 -2.68 -0.63 -13.73
CA VAL A 116 -2.98 -1.39 -12.50
C VAL A 116 -2.80 -2.88 -12.70
N ASP A 117 -3.32 -3.41 -13.79
CA ASP A 117 -3.20 -4.80 -14.25
C ASP A 117 -1.76 -5.31 -14.20
N LYS A 118 -0.81 -4.59 -14.81
CA LYS A 118 0.62 -4.96 -14.79
C LYS A 118 1.16 -5.16 -13.38
N ARG A 119 0.75 -4.30 -12.43
CA ARG A 119 1.27 -4.32 -11.05
C ARG A 119 0.63 -5.48 -10.29
N ALA A 120 -0.67 -5.67 -10.45
CA ALA A 120 -1.40 -6.79 -9.87
C ALA A 120 -0.84 -8.14 -10.33
N ASP A 121 -0.50 -8.28 -11.62
CA ASP A 121 0.07 -9.53 -12.17
C ASP A 121 1.48 -9.80 -11.65
N VAL A 122 2.32 -8.78 -11.50
CA VAL A 122 3.64 -8.94 -10.88
C VAL A 122 3.50 -9.35 -9.41
N PHE A 123 2.63 -8.71 -8.63
CA PHE A 123 2.37 -9.13 -7.25
C PHE A 123 1.80 -10.55 -7.17
N ALA A 124 0.85 -10.90 -8.05
CA ALA A 124 0.28 -12.25 -8.10
C ALA A 124 1.35 -13.31 -8.40
N THR A 125 2.27 -12.99 -9.31
CA THR A 125 3.41 -13.84 -9.64
C THR A 125 4.34 -13.99 -8.44
N ALA A 126 4.70 -12.89 -7.77
CA ALA A 126 5.55 -12.90 -6.59
C ALA A 126 4.94 -13.72 -5.43
N ILE A 127 3.64 -13.56 -5.16
CA ILE A 127 2.90 -14.35 -4.17
C ILE A 127 2.94 -15.84 -4.52
N LYS A 128 2.65 -16.21 -5.79
CA LYS A 128 2.69 -17.62 -6.23
C LYS A 128 4.11 -18.21 -6.18
N ALA A 129 5.14 -17.40 -6.35
CA ALA A 129 6.54 -17.79 -6.24
C ALA A 129 7.03 -17.88 -4.79
N GLY A 130 6.24 -17.40 -3.82
CA GLY A 130 6.62 -17.39 -2.40
C GLY A 130 7.64 -16.31 -2.06
N MET A 131 7.72 -15.25 -2.86
CA MET A 131 8.66 -14.14 -2.68
C MET A 131 8.35 -13.35 -1.40
N THR A 132 9.40 -12.76 -0.86
CA THR A 132 9.38 -11.82 0.25
C THR A 132 9.36 -10.37 -0.25
N VAL A 133 9.12 -9.44 0.67
CA VAL A 133 9.26 -7.99 0.40
C VAL A 133 10.71 -7.59 0.11
N GLU A 134 11.69 -8.40 0.51
CA GLU A 134 13.08 -8.22 0.12
C GLU A 134 13.26 -8.46 -1.38
N ASP A 135 12.76 -9.59 -1.88
CA ASP A 135 12.84 -9.95 -3.29
C ASP A 135 12.14 -8.93 -4.21
N LEU A 136 11.07 -8.27 -3.73
CA LEU A 136 10.40 -7.21 -4.50
C LEU A 136 11.31 -6.03 -4.86
N GLN A 137 12.32 -5.74 -4.03
CA GLN A 137 13.26 -4.65 -4.27
C GLN A 137 14.20 -4.94 -5.44
N ASP A 138 14.51 -6.22 -5.66
CA ASP A 138 15.49 -6.70 -6.63
C ASP A 138 14.87 -7.04 -8.00
N LEU A 139 13.53 -7.10 -8.08
CA LEU A 139 12.83 -7.36 -9.34
C LEU A 139 13.26 -6.41 -10.47
N GLU A 140 13.93 -6.95 -11.49
CA GLU A 140 14.28 -6.26 -12.72
C GLU A 140 13.07 -6.23 -13.66
N LEU A 141 12.36 -5.10 -13.69
CA LEU A 141 11.15 -4.91 -14.48
C LEU A 141 11.39 -4.00 -15.69
N CYS A 142 10.73 -4.29 -16.81
CA CYS A 142 10.87 -3.51 -18.04
C CYS A 142 10.61 -2.02 -17.81
N TYR A 143 11.58 -1.19 -18.23
CA TYR A 143 11.52 0.26 -18.09
C TYR A 143 11.78 0.98 -19.42
N ALA A 144 10.88 1.90 -19.73
CA ALA A 144 11.15 3.10 -20.50
C ALA A 144 10.18 4.19 -20.00
N PRO A 145 10.48 5.50 -20.19
CA PRO A 145 9.71 6.58 -19.57
C PRO A 145 8.18 6.47 -19.70
N PRO A 146 7.60 6.09 -20.86
CA PRO A 146 6.14 5.98 -21.01
C PRO A 146 5.47 4.85 -20.22
N TYR A 147 6.22 3.85 -19.76
CA TYR A 147 5.67 2.59 -19.23
C TYR A 147 5.90 2.35 -17.73
N SER A 148 6.97 2.93 -17.19
CA SER A 148 7.37 2.74 -15.79
C SER A 148 8.24 3.90 -15.29
N THR A 149 8.68 3.81 -14.05
CA THR A 149 9.71 4.64 -13.41
C THR A 149 10.98 3.82 -13.24
N GLY A 150 12.13 4.48 -12.99
CA GLY A 150 13.41 3.78 -12.80
C GLY A 150 13.41 2.77 -11.64
N LYS A 151 12.49 2.94 -10.69
CA LYS A 151 12.07 1.93 -9.71
C LYS A 151 10.57 1.77 -9.90
N ASP A 152 10.08 0.61 -10.34
CA ASP A 152 8.64 0.41 -10.53
C ASP A 152 7.91 0.53 -9.19
N ILE A 153 6.60 0.70 -9.25
CA ILE A 153 5.70 0.64 -8.10
C ILE A 153 5.99 -0.57 -7.23
N VAL A 154 6.19 -1.75 -7.84
CA VAL A 154 6.50 -2.99 -7.11
C VAL A 154 7.79 -2.86 -6.29
N ASN A 155 8.86 -2.33 -6.89
CA ASN A 155 10.12 -2.09 -6.16
C ASN A 155 9.91 -1.05 -5.05
N HIS A 156 9.20 0.03 -5.34
CA HIS A 156 8.92 1.08 -4.35
C HIS A 156 8.13 0.54 -3.15
N THR A 157 7.12 -0.29 -3.39
CA THR A 157 6.36 -0.94 -2.32
C THR A 157 7.25 -1.92 -1.54
N GLY A 158 8.13 -2.66 -2.22
CA GLY A 158 9.15 -3.52 -1.61
C GLY A 158 10.07 -2.76 -0.64
N TYR A 159 10.62 -1.60 -1.06
CA TYR A 159 11.47 -0.77 -0.19
C TYR A 159 10.73 -0.33 1.08
N VAL A 160 9.50 0.18 0.94
CA VAL A 160 8.71 0.63 2.10
C VAL A 160 8.42 -0.53 3.06
N ALA A 161 8.01 -1.68 2.52
CA ALA A 161 7.71 -2.85 3.33
C ALA A 161 8.94 -3.44 4.02
N ASN A 162 10.09 -3.47 3.35
CA ASN A 162 11.33 -3.95 3.94
C ASN A 162 11.86 -3.03 5.05
N ASN A 163 11.74 -1.71 4.87
CA ASN A 163 12.11 -0.75 5.92
C ASN A 163 11.19 -0.90 7.15
N LEU A 164 9.91 -1.23 6.95
CA LEU A 164 8.99 -1.58 8.05
C LEU A 164 9.39 -2.91 8.72
N LEU A 165 9.70 -3.93 7.92
CA LEU A 165 10.13 -5.25 8.41
C LEU A 165 11.39 -5.15 9.28
N LYS A 166 12.34 -4.31 8.88
CA LYS A 166 13.59 -4.06 9.62
C LYS A 166 13.41 -3.15 10.84
N GLY A 167 12.25 -2.49 10.97
CA GLY A 167 12.00 -1.51 12.03
C GLY A 167 12.76 -0.20 11.84
N ASP A 168 13.19 0.12 10.61
CA ASP A 168 13.98 1.33 10.29
C ASP A 168 13.18 2.62 10.55
N PHE A 169 11.85 2.55 10.45
CA PHE A 169 10.96 3.66 10.77
C PHE A 169 9.61 3.15 11.32
N LYS A 170 8.90 4.02 12.02
CA LYS A 170 7.54 3.74 12.51
C LYS A 170 6.51 4.41 11.61
N GLN A 171 5.33 3.79 11.50
CA GLN A 171 4.22 4.37 10.79
C GLN A 171 2.88 4.12 11.48
N VAL A 172 1.88 4.90 11.08
CA VAL A 172 0.47 4.67 11.37
C VAL A 172 -0.32 4.69 10.06
N ALA A 173 -1.35 3.85 9.94
CA ALA A 173 -2.19 3.83 8.76
C ALA A 173 -3.00 5.13 8.63
N PHE A 174 -3.23 5.62 7.40
CA PHE A 174 -4.07 6.79 7.16
C PHE A 174 -5.50 6.64 7.72
N THR A 175 -5.99 5.41 7.90
CA THR A 175 -7.30 5.11 8.48
C THR A 175 -7.41 5.50 9.96
N LYS A 176 -6.27 5.72 10.63
CA LYS A 176 -6.17 6.10 12.04
C LYS A 176 -6.13 7.61 12.28
N VAL A 177 -6.13 8.42 11.23
CA VAL A 177 -6.00 9.88 11.37
C VAL A 177 -7.13 10.50 12.19
N GLU A 178 -8.38 10.06 12.04
CA GLU A 178 -9.49 10.52 12.90
C GLU A 178 -9.25 10.28 14.39
N GLU A 179 -8.65 9.14 14.76
CA GLU A 179 -8.31 8.83 16.15
C GLU A 179 -7.22 9.79 16.66
N LEU A 180 -6.20 10.06 15.84
CA LEU A 180 -5.13 11.02 16.15
C LEU A 180 -5.67 12.44 16.33
N LEU A 181 -6.59 12.86 15.46
CA LEU A 181 -7.24 14.17 15.54
C LEU A 181 -8.08 14.31 16.81
N ALA A 182 -8.85 13.29 17.16
CA ALA A 182 -9.67 13.27 18.38
C ALA A 182 -8.82 13.34 19.66
N GLN A 183 -7.59 12.81 19.61
CA GLN A 183 -6.61 12.86 20.69
C GLN A 183 -5.79 14.16 20.71
N ASN A 184 -6.04 15.08 19.78
CA ASN A 184 -5.25 16.30 19.58
C ASN A 184 -3.74 16.00 19.42
N ALA A 185 -3.43 14.91 18.71
CA ALA A 185 -2.05 14.50 18.47
C ALA A 185 -1.25 15.55 17.68
N GLN A 186 0.06 15.62 17.92
CA GLN A 186 0.95 16.51 17.19
C GLN A 186 1.16 16.01 15.75
N ILE A 187 0.37 16.55 14.82
CA ILE A 187 0.46 16.23 13.39
C ILE A 187 1.22 17.35 12.66
N ILE A 188 2.31 16.98 11.97
CA ILE A 188 3.12 17.88 11.14
C ILE A 188 2.88 17.58 9.65
N ASP A 189 2.36 18.57 8.93
CA ASP A 189 2.24 18.54 7.47
C ASP A 189 3.49 19.17 6.85
N VAL A 190 4.32 18.35 6.20
CA VAL A 190 5.58 18.80 5.56
C VAL A 190 5.43 19.12 4.07
N ARG A 191 4.21 19.24 3.57
CA ARG A 191 3.96 19.76 2.22
C ARG A 191 4.34 21.25 2.15
N GLU A 192 4.69 21.71 0.97
CA GLU A 192 4.94 23.13 0.73
C GLU A 192 3.62 23.92 0.80
N ILE A 193 3.68 25.20 1.14
CA ILE A 193 2.50 26.07 1.33
C ILE A 193 1.58 26.09 0.08
N GLY A 194 2.14 25.94 -1.13
CA GLY A 194 1.33 25.85 -2.35
C GLY A 194 0.43 24.61 -2.41
N GLU A 195 0.87 23.49 -1.83
CA GLU A 195 0.15 22.22 -1.83
C GLU A 195 -0.98 22.20 -0.78
N THR A 196 -0.78 22.87 0.35
CA THR A 196 -1.74 22.91 1.47
C THR A 196 -3.02 23.68 1.14
N ARG A 197 -3.00 24.53 0.11
CA ARG A 197 -4.19 25.22 -0.44
C ARG A 197 -5.29 24.27 -0.93
N ARG A 198 -4.97 22.99 -1.16
CA ARG A 198 -5.94 21.93 -1.50
C ARG A 198 -6.59 21.30 -0.28
N GLY A 199 -6.34 21.86 0.90
CA GLY A 199 -6.83 21.42 2.18
C GLY A 199 -5.72 20.82 3.05
N MET A 200 -5.95 20.86 4.35
CA MET A 200 -5.10 20.30 5.39
C MET A 200 -5.95 19.56 6.41
N LEU A 201 -5.33 18.61 7.12
CA LEU A 201 -5.95 18.02 8.28
C LEU A 201 -6.22 19.10 9.33
N THR A 202 -7.40 19.06 9.94
CA THR A 202 -7.71 19.92 11.09
C THR A 202 -6.63 19.75 12.16
N ASN A 203 -6.20 20.84 12.81
CA ASN A 203 -5.15 20.85 13.84
C ASN A 203 -3.72 20.43 13.39
N ALA A 204 -3.51 20.06 12.11
CA ALA A 204 -2.16 19.80 11.63
C ALA A 204 -1.38 21.12 11.48
N LYS A 205 -0.13 21.11 11.97
CA LYS A 205 0.79 22.24 11.83
C LYS A 205 1.59 22.08 10.54
N ASN A 206 1.52 23.07 9.65
CA ASN A 206 2.35 23.06 8.44
C ASN A 206 3.75 23.58 8.76
N ILE A 207 4.75 22.73 8.55
CA ILE A 207 6.16 23.08 8.56
C ILE A 207 6.74 22.54 7.24
N PRO A 208 6.85 23.37 6.19
CA PRO A 208 7.29 22.93 4.87
C PRO A 208 8.60 22.14 4.94
N LEU A 209 8.76 21.15 4.04
CA LEU A 209 9.97 20.33 4.00
C LEU A 209 11.23 21.20 3.87
N SER A 210 11.15 22.28 3.09
CA SER A 210 12.23 23.25 2.91
C SER A 210 12.65 23.98 4.19
N GLU A 211 11.78 24.06 5.19
CA GLU A 211 11.98 24.80 6.44
C GLU A 211 12.11 23.90 7.69
N ILE A 212 11.88 22.58 7.55
CA ILE A 212 11.75 21.67 8.70
C ILE A 212 12.97 21.67 9.62
N ILE A 213 14.18 21.80 9.07
CA ILE A 213 15.43 21.79 9.83
C ILE A 213 15.58 23.06 10.67
N THR A 214 15.29 24.22 10.10
CA THR A 214 15.40 25.51 10.82
C THR A 214 14.28 25.71 11.83
N ARG A 215 13.17 24.98 11.68
CA ARG A 215 11.97 25.05 12.52
C ARG A 215 11.80 23.83 13.43
N LEU A 216 12.86 23.07 13.71
CA LEU A 216 12.78 21.91 14.63
C LEU A 216 12.28 22.26 16.03
N ALA A 217 12.63 23.45 16.54
CA ALA A 217 12.20 23.93 17.86
C ALA A 217 10.67 24.09 18.00
N GLU A 218 9.95 24.12 16.88
CA GLU A 218 8.49 24.20 16.84
C GLU A 218 7.78 22.86 17.06
N ILE A 219 8.53 21.77 17.09
CA ILE A 219 8.05 20.40 17.31
C ILE A 219 8.40 20.01 18.74
N ASP A 220 7.38 19.69 19.53
CA ASP A 220 7.55 19.25 20.90
C ASP A 220 8.08 17.81 20.93
N LYS A 221 9.25 17.64 21.54
CA LYS A 221 9.97 16.38 21.65
C LYS A 221 9.40 15.45 22.74
N ASN A 222 8.57 15.96 23.64
CA ASN A 222 8.04 15.21 24.78
C ASN A 222 6.76 14.42 24.46
N GLN A 223 6.28 14.47 23.22
CA GLN A 223 5.11 13.74 22.77
C GLN A 223 5.34 13.15 21.36
N PRO A 224 4.62 12.07 21.00
CA PRO A 224 4.73 11.48 19.66
C PRO A 224 4.43 12.50 18.54
N VAL A 225 5.22 12.45 17.47
CA VAL A 225 5.08 13.32 16.29
C VAL A 225 4.57 12.49 15.12
N TYR A 226 3.47 12.91 14.49
CA TYR A 226 2.92 12.24 13.31
C TYR A 226 3.13 13.10 12.07
N VAL A 227 3.94 12.63 11.14
CA VAL A 227 4.34 13.42 9.97
C VAL A 227 3.66 12.89 8.72
N HIS A 228 3.13 13.77 7.89
CA HIS A 228 2.67 13.41 6.56
C HIS A 228 3.12 14.42 5.51
N CYS A 229 3.24 13.94 4.27
CA CYS A 229 3.40 14.78 3.09
C CYS A 229 2.28 14.45 2.09
N GLN A 230 2.49 14.68 0.79
CA GLN A 230 1.50 14.33 -0.23
C GLN A 230 1.30 12.81 -0.40
N THR A 231 2.38 12.01 -0.44
CA THR A 231 2.34 10.57 -0.79
C THR A 231 2.99 9.66 0.24
N GLY A 232 3.61 10.20 1.29
CA GLY A 232 4.35 9.47 2.32
C GLY A 232 5.87 9.46 2.15
N GLN A 233 6.42 9.78 0.98
CA GLN A 233 7.86 9.69 0.71
C GLN A 233 8.68 10.78 1.44
N ARG A 234 8.27 12.06 1.30
CA ARG A 234 8.95 13.17 1.99
C ARG A 234 8.85 13.06 3.51
N SER A 235 7.69 12.66 4.02
CA SER A 235 7.47 12.49 5.45
C SER A 235 8.25 11.32 6.03
N TYR A 236 8.48 10.24 5.28
CA TYR A 236 9.42 9.19 5.66
C TYR A 236 10.83 9.74 5.94
N ASN A 237 11.38 10.56 5.02
CA ASN A 237 12.70 11.17 5.23
C ASN A 237 12.72 12.09 6.47
N VAL A 238 11.65 12.85 6.70
CA VAL A 238 11.52 13.70 7.89
C VAL A 238 11.44 12.86 9.16
N VAL A 239 10.71 11.74 9.15
CA VAL A 239 10.60 10.83 10.30
C VAL A 239 11.98 10.27 10.66
N LEU A 240 12.75 9.80 9.68
CA LEU A 240 14.13 9.34 9.94
C LEU A 240 15.00 10.44 10.55
N MET A 241 14.92 11.66 10.00
CA MET A 241 15.66 12.81 10.51
C MET A 241 15.24 13.14 11.96
N LEU A 242 13.94 13.16 12.25
CA LEU A 242 13.41 13.41 13.59
C LEU A 242 13.84 12.30 14.57
N GLN A 243 13.83 11.03 14.16
CA GLN A 243 14.31 9.92 14.98
C GLN A 243 15.80 10.08 15.32
N GLN A 244 16.63 10.50 14.37
CA GLN A 244 18.06 10.81 14.63
C GLN A 244 18.23 11.97 15.61
N HIS A 245 17.30 12.92 15.64
CA HIS A 245 17.26 14.01 16.62
C HIS A 245 16.55 13.61 17.93
N GLY A 246 16.19 12.34 18.11
CA GLY A 246 15.64 11.76 19.33
C GLY A 246 14.13 11.97 19.55
N TYR A 247 13.36 12.26 18.49
CA TYR A 247 11.91 12.35 18.56
C TYR A 247 11.27 10.96 18.41
N ASP A 248 10.14 10.71 19.08
CA ASP A 248 9.28 9.56 18.78
C ASP A 248 8.37 9.91 17.59
N ALA A 249 8.88 9.71 16.37
CA ALA A 249 8.22 10.13 15.14
C ALA A 249 7.62 8.95 14.36
N TYR A 250 6.43 9.17 13.79
CA TYR A 250 5.66 8.21 12.99
C TYR A 250 5.31 8.84 11.65
N ASN A 251 5.47 8.07 10.57
CA ASN A 251 4.96 8.45 9.25
C ASN A 251 3.46 8.10 9.16
N ILE A 252 2.63 9.02 8.67
CA ILE A 252 1.25 8.66 8.30
C ILE A 252 1.29 8.04 6.90
N ALA A 253 1.12 6.72 6.85
CA ALA A 253 1.24 5.93 5.63
C ALA A 253 0.26 6.40 4.55
N GLY A 254 0.72 6.45 3.28
CA GLY A 254 -0.07 6.92 2.15
C GLY A 254 -0.13 8.44 1.97
N GLY A 255 0.18 9.23 3.01
CA GLY A 255 0.16 10.70 2.97
C GLY A 255 -1.21 11.30 2.68
N TYR A 256 -1.24 12.61 2.42
CA TYR A 256 -2.46 13.38 2.23
C TYR A 256 -3.35 12.81 1.11
N ILE A 257 -2.78 12.28 0.03
CA ILE A 257 -3.56 11.75 -1.10
C ILE A 257 -4.44 10.56 -0.69
N MET A 258 -3.92 9.61 0.09
CA MET A 258 -4.72 8.48 0.57
C MET A 258 -5.69 8.90 1.67
N ILE A 259 -5.24 9.77 2.58
CA ILE A 259 -6.08 10.35 3.64
C ILE A 259 -7.30 11.04 3.02
N SER A 260 -7.10 11.93 2.02
CA SER A 260 -8.18 12.65 1.36
C SER A 260 -9.15 11.72 0.66
N HIS A 261 -8.66 10.73 -0.09
CA HIS A 261 -9.54 9.78 -0.77
C HIS A 261 -10.33 8.91 0.21
N TYR A 262 -9.68 8.45 1.28
CA TYR A 262 -10.33 7.61 2.28
C TYR A 262 -11.46 8.34 2.99
N TYR A 263 -11.18 9.52 3.55
CA TYR A 263 -12.20 10.25 4.31
C TYR A 263 -13.27 10.87 3.43
N ASP A 264 -12.95 11.25 2.19
CA ASP A 264 -13.95 11.64 1.21
C ASP A 264 -14.91 10.48 0.91
N THR A 265 -14.38 9.27 0.72
CA THR A 265 -15.19 8.05 0.53
C THR A 265 -16.08 7.78 1.74
N ILE A 266 -15.52 7.82 2.96
CA ILE A 266 -16.28 7.59 4.19
C ILE A 266 -17.39 8.63 4.36
N ALA A 267 -17.12 9.91 4.07
CA ALA A 267 -18.13 10.96 4.14
C ALA A 267 -19.28 10.73 3.17
N HIS A 268 -19.01 10.33 1.93
CA HIS A 268 -20.06 9.99 0.97
C HIS A 268 -20.85 8.74 1.36
N MET A 269 -20.20 7.74 1.98
CA MET A 269 -20.86 6.51 2.41
C MET A 269 -21.70 6.67 3.68
N THR A 270 -21.29 7.54 4.60
CA THR A 270 -21.87 7.62 5.97
C THR A 270 -22.55 8.95 6.28
N GLY A 271 -22.34 9.98 5.45
CA GLY A 271 -22.78 11.36 5.72
C GLY A 271 -21.94 12.10 6.78
N LYS A 272 -20.89 11.47 7.32
CA LYS A 272 -20.01 12.09 8.33
C LYS A 272 -19.18 13.22 7.71
N LYS A 273 -19.18 14.42 8.33
CA LYS A 273 -18.33 15.53 7.88
C LYS A 273 -16.86 15.23 8.12
N ILE A 274 -16.02 15.62 7.15
CA ILE A 274 -14.59 15.36 7.18
C ILE A 274 -13.83 16.45 7.94
N SER A 275 -12.77 16.05 8.65
CA SER A 275 -11.86 16.93 9.37
C SER A 275 -10.76 17.51 8.47
N PHE A 276 -11.15 18.23 7.41
CA PHE A 276 -10.22 19.04 6.60
C PHE A 276 -10.52 20.53 6.76
N THR A 277 -9.49 21.34 6.96
CA THR A 277 -9.57 22.80 6.76
C THR A 277 -9.40 23.10 5.27
N ARG A 278 -10.25 23.98 4.73
CA ARG A 278 -10.08 24.54 3.37
C ARG A 278 -9.08 25.68 3.38
#